data_AF-A0A3B3VUD3-F1
#
_entry.id   AF-A0A3B3VUD3-F1
#
_cell.length_a   1.000
_cell.length_b   1.000
_cell.length_c   1.000
_cell.angle_alpha   90.00
_cell.angle_beta   90.00
_cell.angle_gamma   90.00
#
_symmetry.space_group_name_H-M   'P 1'
#
loop_
_entity.id
_entity.type
_entity.pdbx_description
1 polymer ?
#
loop_
_entity_poly.entity_id
_entity_poly.type
_entity_poly.pdbx_seq_one_letter_code
_entity_poly.pdbx_strand_id
1 'polypeptide(L)'
;MAHGLALRGTMIRASCGRGYSLNLNSNRLKSVPEFVSRFPNLSVLLLCHNSISDLPTQLQSLRHLTELNLGNNALREFPVVLSHLGSLTKLDLYNNKINVVSPDAIGNLGNLVVLNLNHNNIQRLPPEIGRLRKLQHFSIVDNKLEELPGEVGCLKKLSELNLTYNNLSSLPKQLYFCRNLIKLYAARNRLTNLPEGITALIKLRVLDVAGNMLSIFPVEFHLLHLTELYCDGNWLIKLEPVPLLPQPQMLSLKELAARLVLLEVRKKFSLIKLSLPHYPELNDLLSSSRCCTECNGPFLGTWVECVHFVSLQKVRTSWLTIPVRALLCSYNCFRAEGPCYYGVETK
;
A
#
# COMPACT_ATOMS: atom_id res chain seq x y z
N MET A 1 -37.22 27.15 -14.99
CA MET A 1 -38.20 27.10 -13.88
C MET A 1 -38.15 25.78 -13.08
N ALA A 2 -37.98 24.61 -13.71
CA ALA A 2 -37.88 23.31 -13.01
C ALA A 2 -36.68 23.20 -12.03
N HIS A 3 -35.50 23.75 -12.36
CA HIS A 3 -34.31 23.76 -11.48
C HIS A 3 -34.55 24.48 -10.14
N GLY A 4 -35.31 25.59 -10.16
CA GLY A 4 -35.60 26.37 -8.96
C GLY A 4 -36.59 25.68 -8.01
N LEU A 5 -37.50 24.86 -8.54
CA LEU A 5 -38.48 24.09 -7.77
C LEU A 5 -37.85 22.88 -7.07
N ALA A 6 -36.95 22.16 -7.75
CA ALA A 6 -36.22 21.03 -7.17
C ALA A 6 -35.31 21.50 -6.01
N LEU A 7 -34.53 22.56 -6.23
CA LEU A 7 -33.66 23.16 -5.20
C LEU A 7 -34.47 23.68 -4.00
N ARG A 8 -35.64 24.30 -4.25
CA ARG A 8 -36.57 24.72 -3.19
C ARG A 8 -37.11 23.54 -2.38
N GLY A 9 -37.47 22.42 -3.02
CA GLY A 9 -37.93 21.21 -2.33
C GLY A 9 -36.85 20.58 -1.43
N THR A 10 -35.61 20.50 -1.89
CA THR A 10 -34.46 20.07 -1.07
C THR A 10 -34.12 21.06 0.04
N MET A 11 -34.22 22.37 -0.20
CA MET A 11 -34.08 23.38 0.85
C MET A 11 -35.15 23.22 1.92
N ILE A 12 -36.42 23.00 1.55
CA ILE A 12 -37.52 22.79 2.50
C ILE A 12 -37.31 21.52 3.31
N ARG A 13 -36.83 20.42 2.71
CA ARG A 13 -36.48 19.20 3.46
C ARG A 13 -35.30 19.39 4.41
N ALA A 14 -34.29 20.16 4.02
CA ALA A 14 -33.14 20.49 4.87
C ALA A 14 -33.50 21.45 6.03
N SER A 15 -34.46 22.37 5.80
CA SER A 15 -34.88 23.37 6.79
C SER A 15 -36.03 22.91 7.70
N CYS A 16 -36.93 22.03 7.26
CA CYS A 16 -38.05 21.51 8.06
C CYS A 16 -37.71 20.27 8.89
N GLY A 17 -36.58 19.58 8.62
CA GLY A 17 -36.24 18.33 9.30
C GLY A 17 -34.83 18.31 9.87
N ARG A 18 -34.52 19.09 10.91
CA ARG A 18 -33.23 19.05 11.66
C ARG A 18 -32.00 18.74 10.78
N GLY A 19 -31.89 19.35 9.59
CA GLY A 19 -31.23 18.74 8.43
C GLY A 19 -29.73 18.47 8.59
N TYR A 20 -29.37 17.28 9.07
CA TYR A 20 -27.99 16.80 9.13
C TYR A 20 -27.46 16.37 7.76
N SER A 21 -28.31 16.25 6.74
CA SER A 21 -27.93 15.79 5.40
C SER A 21 -28.58 16.64 4.31
N LEU A 22 -27.80 17.00 3.29
CA LEU A 22 -28.23 17.75 2.12
C LEU A 22 -27.79 17.02 0.86
N ASN A 23 -28.76 16.61 0.04
CA ASN A 23 -28.52 15.93 -1.23
C ASN A 23 -28.79 16.89 -2.39
N LEU A 24 -27.74 17.18 -3.15
CA LEU A 24 -27.73 18.01 -4.35
C LEU A 24 -27.16 17.26 -5.55
N ASN A 25 -27.21 15.92 -5.55
CA ASN A 25 -26.75 15.11 -6.67
C ASN A 25 -27.51 15.40 -7.97
N SER A 26 -26.86 15.24 -9.12
CA SER A 26 -27.50 15.29 -10.45
C SER A 26 -28.26 16.59 -10.76
N ASN A 27 -27.82 17.72 -10.21
CA ASN A 27 -28.48 19.03 -10.37
C ASN A 27 -27.79 19.93 -11.40
N ARG A 28 -26.86 19.41 -12.21
CA ARG A 28 -26.10 20.16 -13.22
C ARG A 28 -25.45 21.44 -12.65
N LEU A 29 -25.08 21.41 -11.37
CA LEU A 29 -24.51 22.55 -10.67
C LEU A 29 -23.11 22.84 -11.21
N LYS A 30 -22.84 24.10 -11.57
CA LYS A 30 -21.49 24.56 -11.94
C LYS A 30 -20.64 24.96 -10.73
N SER A 31 -21.29 25.29 -9.63
CA SER A 31 -20.69 25.64 -8.35
C SER A 31 -21.60 25.20 -7.21
N VAL A 32 -21.03 25.06 -6.02
CA VAL A 32 -21.85 24.80 -4.82
C VAL A 32 -22.65 26.06 -4.47
N PRO A 33 -23.97 25.98 -4.32
CA PRO A 33 -24.78 27.14 -3.99
C PRO A 33 -24.41 27.76 -2.64
N GLU A 34 -24.36 29.10 -2.57
CA GLU A 34 -23.99 29.82 -1.34
C GLU A 34 -24.87 29.46 -0.14
N PHE A 35 -26.15 29.15 -0.36
CA PHE A 35 -27.08 28.80 0.72
C PHE A 35 -26.63 27.58 1.52
N VAL A 36 -25.80 26.69 0.96
CA VAL A 36 -25.29 25.49 1.64
C VAL A 36 -24.53 25.89 2.91
N SER A 37 -23.81 27.01 2.87
CA SER A 37 -23.07 27.55 4.02
C SER A 37 -23.95 28.05 5.18
N ARG A 38 -25.27 28.20 4.97
CA ARG A 38 -26.25 28.63 5.99
C ARG A 38 -26.69 27.49 6.92
N PHE A 39 -26.20 26.27 6.70
CA PHE A 39 -26.50 25.09 7.49
C PHE A 39 -25.25 24.62 8.26
N PRO A 40 -24.81 25.31 9.33
CA PRO A 40 -23.54 25.00 10.01
C PRO A 40 -23.52 23.61 10.67
N ASN A 41 -24.69 23.06 11.00
CA ASN A 41 -24.85 21.72 11.58
C ASN A 41 -24.95 20.59 10.54
N LEU A 42 -24.70 20.91 9.27
CA LEU A 42 -24.73 19.92 8.20
C LEU A 42 -23.62 18.87 8.42
N SER A 43 -24.01 17.60 8.46
CA SER A 43 -23.11 16.46 8.66
C SER A 43 -22.80 15.73 7.35
N VAL A 44 -23.75 15.69 6.41
CA VAL A 44 -23.62 14.99 5.13
C VAL A 44 -23.97 15.91 3.97
N LEU A 45 -23.06 16.05 3.01
CA LEU A 45 -23.27 16.84 1.79
C LEU A 45 -22.98 15.99 0.56
N LEU A 46 -24.02 15.73 -0.24
CA LEU A 46 -23.92 14.95 -1.47
C LEU A 46 -24.04 15.88 -2.68
N LEU A 47 -22.99 15.94 -3.50
CA LEU A 47 -22.86 16.80 -4.68
C LEU A 47 -22.44 16.00 -5.93
N CYS A 48 -22.70 14.70 -5.93
CA CYS A 48 -22.29 13.78 -6.99
C CYS A 48 -23.03 14.04 -8.32
N HIS A 49 -22.37 13.79 -9.46
CA HIS A 49 -22.93 13.97 -10.81
C HIS A 49 -23.35 15.43 -11.07
N ASN A 50 -22.42 16.36 -10.90
CA ASN A 50 -22.62 17.76 -11.24
C ASN A 50 -21.51 18.22 -12.21
N SER A 51 -21.31 19.53 -12.34
CA SER A 51 -20.25 20.14 -13.15
C SER A 51 -19.44 21.11 -12.32
N ILE A 52 -19.25 20.80 -11.03
CA ILE A 52 -18.55 21.65 -10.07
C ILE A 52 -17.06 21.60 -10.39
N SER A 53 -16.47 22.77 -10.67
CA SER A 53 -15.04 22.90 -10.95
C SER A 53 -14.22 23.37 -9.75
N ASP A 54 -14.87 23.97 -8.75
CA ASP A 54 -14.23 24.45 -7.53
C ASP A 54 -15.26 24.55 -6.37
N LEU A 55 -14.75 24.62 -5.13
CA LEU A 55 -15.53 24.76 -3.92
C LEU A 55 -15.42 26.20 -3.36
N PRO A 56 -16.55 26.89 -3.08
CA PRO A 56 -16.53 28.23 -2.54
C PRO A 56 -15.93 28.28 -1.12
N THR A 57 -15.22 29.37 -0.80
CA THR A 57 -14.56 29.56 0.51
C THR A 57 -15.54 29.51 1.68
N GLN A 58 -16.79 29.89 1.47
CA GLN A 58 -17.86 29.84 2.46
C GLN A 58 -18.13 28.43 3.01
N LEU A 59 -17.74 27.36 2.29
CA LEU A 59 -17.87 25.99 2.79
C LEU A 59 -17.03 25.74 4.05
N GLN A 60 -16.03 26.57 4.36
CA GLN A 60 -15.26 26.47 5.60
C GLN A 60 -16.12 26.60 6.88
N SER A 61 -17.36 27.11 6.77
CA SER A 61 -18.29 27.20 7.90
C SER A 61 -18.85 25.83 8.33
N LEU A 62 -18.80 24.82 7.47
CA LEU A 62 -19.40 23.48 7.69
C LEU A 62 -18.51 22.59 8.57
N ARG A 63 -18.15 23.05 9.76
CA ARG A 63 -17.20 22.37 10.66
C ARG A 63 -17.71 21.02 11.19
N HIS A 64 -19.00 20.75 11.10
CA HIS A 64 -19.61 19.48 11.51
C HIS A 64 -19.75 18.46 10.36
N LEU A 65 -19.28 18.79 9.16
CA LEU A 65 -19.39 17.90 8.01
C LEU A 65 -18.52 16.65 8.22
N THR A 66 -19.16 15.49 8.20
CA THR A 66 -18.54 14.17 8.38
C THR A 66 -18.46 13.39 7.08
N GLU A 67 -19.37 13.63 6.13
CA GLU A 67 -19.38 13.00 4.81
C GLU A 67 -19.53 14.05 3.71
N LEU A 68 -18.63 14.01 2.72
CA LEU A 68 -18.68 14.85 1.53
C LEU A 68 -18.48 13.98 0.29
N ASN A 69 -19.47 14.01 -0.62
CA ASN A 69 -19.38 13.33 -1.90
C ASN A 69 -19.39 14.34 -3.04
N LEU A 70 -18.26 14.43 -3.74
CA LEU A 70 -18.00 15.28 -4.90
C LEU A 70 -17.68 14.44 -6.16
N GLY A 71 -18.03 13.16 -6.18
CA GLY A 71 -17.76 12.29 -7.32
C GLY A 71 -18.47 12.72 -8.60
N ASN A 72 -17.92 12.39 -9.77
CA ASN A 72 -18.47 12.79 -11.07
C ASN A 72 -18.67 14.31 -11.19
N ASN A 73 -17.58 15.07 -11.06
CA ASN A 73 -17.55 16.53 -11.19
C ASN A 73 -16.38 16.95 -12.10
N ALA A 74 -15.99 18.22 -12.07
CA ALA A 74 -14.95 18.79 -12.92
C ALA A 74 -13.78 19.41 -12.12
N LEU A 75 -13.56 18.97 -10.88
CA LEU A 75 -12.48 19.48 -10.02
C LEU A 75 -11.12 19.17 -10.65
N ARG A 76 -10.28 20.20 -10.82
CA ARG A 76 -8.92 20.05 -11.38
C ARG A 76 -7.84 19.91 -10.33
N GLU A 77 -8.11 20.36 -9.10
CA GLU A 77 -7.20 20.32 -7.97
C GLU A 77 -7.95 19.84 -6.73
N PHE A 78 -7.21 19.31 -5.75
CA PHE A 78 -7.78 18.99 -4.44
C PHE A 78 -8.16 20.29 -3.72
N PRO A 79 -9.45 20.55 -3.43
CA PRO A 79 -9.88 21.88 -3.01
C PRO A 79 -9.28 22.29 -1.66
N VAL A 80 -8.64 23.48 -1.62
CA VAL A 80 -7.95 23.98 -0.42
C VAL A 80 -8.92 24.20 0.74
N VAL A 81 -10.19 24.55 0.47
CA VAL A 81 -11.21 24.74 1.51
C VAL A 81 -11.43 23.50 2.39
N LEU A 82 -11.11 22.30 1.88
CA LEU A 82 -11.21 21.06 2.67
C LEU A 82 -10.27 21.05 3.88
N SER A 83 -9.21 21.88 3.88
CA SER A 83 -8.30 22.03 5.04
C SER A 83 -9.01 22.48 6.32
N HIS A 84 -10.20 23.09 6.21
CA HIS A 84 -11.00 23.56 7.33
C HIS A 84 -12.06 22.54 7.78
N LEU A 85 -12.27 21.46 7.02
CA LEU A 85 -13.30 20.45 7.26
C LEU A 85 -12.73 19.25 8.04
N GLY A 86 -12.06 19.53 9.15
CA GLY A 86 -11.35 18.53 9.96
C GLY A 86 -12.24 17.43 10.57
N SER A 87 -13.56 17.59 10.57
CA SER A 87 -14.53 16.57 11.03
C SER A 87 -14.83 15.49 9.99
N LEU A 88 -14.36 15.64 8.74
CA LEU A 88 -14.61 14.68 7.68
C LEU A 88 -14.07 13.30 8.04
N THR A 89 -14.94 12.31 7.88
CA THR A 89 -14.66 10.88 8.06
C THR A 89 -14.72 10.13 6.74
N LYS A 90 -15.49 10.62 5.77
CA LYS A 90 -15.55 10.06 4.42
C LYS A 90 -15.54 11.17 3.37
N LEU A 91 -14.66 11.01 2.39
CA LEU A 91 -14.49 11.94 1.29
C LEU A 91 -14.42 11.15 -0.04
N ASP A 92 -15.42 11.37 -0.88
CA ASP A 92 -15.50 10.80 -2.23
C ASP A 92 -15.21 11.90 -3.28
N LEU A 93 -14.14 11.74 -4.05
CA LEU A 93 -13.69 12.66 -5.10
C LEU A 93 -13.50 11.94 -6.46
N TYR A 94 -14.08 10.75 -6.60
CA TYR A 94 -13.88 9.91 -7.77
C TYR A 94 -14.42 10.54 -9.07
N ASN A 95 -13.86 10.16 -10.22
CA ASN A 95 -14.25 10.66 -11.54
C ASN A 95 -14.29 12.20 -11.59
N ASN A 96 -13.14 12.81 -11.30
CA ASN A 96 -12.87 14.24 -11.45
C ASN A 96 -11.65 14.41 -12.38
N LYS A 97 -11.01 15.58 -12.36
CA LYS A 97 -9.82 15.89 -13.16
C LYS A 97 -8.63 16.27 -12.28
N ILE A 98 -8.63 15.84 -11.00
CA ILE A 98 -7.64 16.24 -10.00
C ILE A 98 -6.26 15.78 -10.45
N ASN A 99 -5.32 16.71 -10.62
CA ASN A 99 -3.92 16.39 -10.95
C ASN A 99 -2.94 16.75 -9.82
N VAL A 100 -3.33 17.70 -8.96
CA VAL A 100 -2.55 18.16 -7.80
C VAL A 100 -3.33 17.93 -6.51
N VAL A 101 -2.68 17.31 -5.54
CA VAL A 101 -3.19 17.14 -4.18
C VAL A 101 -2.45 18.08 -3.24
N SER A 102 -3.12 19.12 -2.75
CA SER A 102 -2.54 20.12 -1.86
C SER A 102 -2.11 19.48 -0.52
N PRO A 103 -0.83 19.66 -0.09
CA PRO A 103 -0.32 19.17 1.19
C PRO A 103 -1.15 19.60 2.40
N ASP A 104 -1.45 20.90 2.50
CA ASP A 104 -2.18 21.47 3.63
C ASP A 104 -3.64 21.00 3.66
N ALA A 105 -4.26 20.87 2.49
CA ALA A 105 -5.65 20.45 2.37
C ALA A 105 -5.84 19.00 2.84
N ILE A 106 -5.02 18.07 2.36
CA ILE A 106 -5.14 16.66 2.75
C ILE A 106 -4.60 16.43 4.17
N GLY A 107 -3.54 17.14 4.57
CA GLY A 107 -2.88 16.97 5.85
C GLY A 107 -3.73 17.31 7.07
N ASN A 108 -4.75 18.15 6.91
CA ASN A 108 -5.66 18.57 7.98
C ASN A 108 -6.87 17.64 8.16
N LEU A 109 -7.06 16.65 7.28
CA LEU A 109 -8.20 15.73 7.31
C LEU A 109 -7.95 14.51 8.21
N GLY A 110 -7.31 14.69 9.36
CA GLY A 110 -6.85 13.60 10.25
C GLY A 110 -7.93 12.65 10.79
N ASN A 111 -9.21 13.01 10.64
CA ASN A 111 -10.35 12.16 11.01
C ASN A 111 -10.86 11.24 9.89
N LEU A 112 -10.32 11.34 8.67
CA LEU A 112 -10.74 10.50 7.56
C LEU A 112 -10.56 9.02 7.85
N VAL A 113 -11.59 8.25 7.53
CA VAL A 113 -11.68 6.80 7.58
C VAL A 113 -11.74 6.23 6.16
N VAL A 114 -12.43 6.92 5.25
CA VAL A 114 -12.58 6.54 3.84
C VAL A 114 -12.15 7.70 2.94
N LEU A 115 -11.23 7.43 2.03
CA LEU A 115 -10.81 8.36 0.98
C LEU A 115 -10.85 7.66 -0.38
N ASN A 116 -11.62 8.23 -1.30
CA ASN A 116 -11.75 7.73 -2.66
C ASN A 116 -11.35 8.81 -3.69
N LEU A 117 -10.23 8.57 -4.37
CA LEU A 117 -9.63 9.43 -5.40
C LEU A 117 -9.65 8.78 -6.79
N ASN A 118 -10.46 7.75 -7.00
CA ASN A 118 -10.47 6.96 -8.23
C ASN A 118 -10.76 7.81 -9.49
N HIS A 119 -10.26 7.41 -10.65
CA HIS A 119 -10.53 8.06 -11.94
C HIS A 119 -10.22 9.56 -11.89
N ASN A 120 -8.96 9.89 -11.63
CA ASN A 120 -8.43 11.26 -11.64
C ASN A 120 -7.11 11.29 -12.43
N ASN A 121 -6.39 12.41 -12.39
CA ASN A 121 -5.12 12.60 -13.10
C ASN A 121 -3.93 12.75 -12.13
N ILE A 122 -4.03 12.21 -10.91
CA ILE A 122 -3.04 12.41 -9.84
C ILE A 122 -1.75 11.68 -10.20
N GLN A 123 -0.64 12.42 -10.23
CA GLN A 123 0.70 11.86 -10.51
C GLN A 123 1.49 11.54 -9.24
N ARG A 124 1.29 12.32 -8.17
CA ARG A 124 1.97 12.17 -6.88
C ARG A 124 1.04 12.50 -5.74
N LEU A 125 1.25 11.82 -4.61
CA LEU A 125 0.61 12.14 -3.34
C LEU A 125 1.62 12.86 -2.43
N PRO A 126 1.21 13.90 -1.70
CA PRO A 126 2.09 14.58 -0.77
C PRO A 126 2.38 13.70 0.47
N PRO A 127 3.55 13.85 1.12
CA PRO A 127 3.90 13.15 2.38
C PRO A 127 2.84 13.29 3.49
N GLU A 128 2.09 14.39 3.48
CA GLU A 128 1.00 14.70 4.39
C GLU A 128 -0.11 13.66 4.41
N ILE A 129 -0.20 12.77 3.41
CA ILE A 129 -1.08 11.60 3.46
C ILE A 129 -0.86 10.78 4.75
N GLY A 130 0.37 10.73 5.27
CA GLY A 130 0.69 10.05 6.53
C GLY A 130 0.03 10.64 7.78
N ARG A 131 -0.57 11.84 7.69
CA ARG A 131 -1.33 12.48 8.78
C ARG A 131 -2.74 11.89 8.94
N LEU A 132 -3.26 11.16 7.95
CA LEU A 132 -4.58 10.51 7.98
C LEU A 132 -4.59 9.25 8.87
N ARG A 133 -4.21 9.38 10.14
CA ARG A 133 -3.96 8.25 11.06
C ARG A 133 -5.19 7.37 11.35
N LYS A 134 -6.40 7.84 11.02
CA LYS A 134 -7.65 7.09 11.16
C LYS A 134 -8.09 6.36 9.89
N LEU A 135 -7.38 6.53 8.77
CA LEU A 135 -7.77 6.00 7.47
C LEU A 135 -7.77 4.47 7.49
N GLN A 136 -8.87 3.89 7.01
CA GLN A 136 -9.10 2.44 6.95
C GLN A 136 -9.25 1.95 5.52
N HIS A 137 -9.83 2.77 4.65
CA HIS A 137 -10.04 2.47 3.23
C HIS A 137 -9.48 3.61 2.39
N PHE A 138 -8.50 3.30 1.55
CA PHE A 138 -7.91 4.25 0.62
C PHE A 138 -7.90 3.68 -0.79
N SER A 139 -8.54 4.39 -1.72
CA SER A 139 -8.62 4.00 -3.12
C SER A 139 -8.20 5.14 -4.03
N ILE A 140 -7.28 4.87 -4.95
CA ILE A 140 -6.77 5.80 -5.99
C ILE A 140 -6.62 5.05 -7.33
N VAL A 141 -7.65 4.29 -7.69
CA VAL A 141 -7.71 3.50 -8.92
C VAL A 141 -7.70 4.42 -10.14
N ASP A 142 -7.08 3.99 -11.24
CA ASP A 142 -7.12 4.67 -12.54
C ASP A 142 -6.68 6.14 -12.41
N ASN A 143 -5.41 6.29 -12.06
CA ASN A 143 -4.71 7.56 -11.93
C ASN A 143 -3.34 7.45 -12.63
N LYS A 144 -2.46 8.43 -12.43
CA LYS A 144 -1.13 8.48 -13.06
C LYS A 144 -0.01 8.35 -12.02
N LEU A 145 -0.29 7.72 -10.88
CA LEU A 145 0.62 7.70 -9.74
C LEU A 145 1.93 6.99 -10.10
N GLU A 146 3.04 7.72 -10.05
CA GLU A 146 4.38 7.19 -10.38
C GLU A 146 5.08 6.59 -9.16
N GLU A 147 4.80 7.16 -7.98
CA GLU A 147 5.34 6.73 -6.69
C GLU A 147 4.29 6.80 -5.59
N LEU A 148 4.37 5.89 -4.62
CA LEU A 148 3.61 5.96 -3.39
C LEU A 148 4.56 6.48 -2.28
N PRO A 149 4.26 7.61 -1.61
CA PRO A 149 5.12 8.15 -0.57
C PRO A 149 5.30 7.17 0.60
N GLY A 150 6.49 7.14 1.19
CA GLY A 150 6.81 6.25 2.32
C GLY A 150 5.94 6.51 3.55
N GLU A 151 5.40 7.72 3.68
CA GLU A 151 4.48 8.15 4.73
C GLU A 151 3.16 7.39 4.73
N VAL A 152 2.82 6.65 3.66
CA VAL A 152 1.73 5.66 3.69
C VAL A 152 1.89 4.67 4.85
N GLY A 153 3.14 4.36 5.25
CA GLY A 153 3.45 3.52 6.39
C GLY A 153 2.98 4.07 7.75
N CYS A 154 2.60 5.36 7.83
CA CYS A 154 2.02 5.98 9.02
C CYS A 154 0.54 5.62 9.21
N LEU A 155 -0.13 5.09 8.18
CA LEU A 155 -1.55 4.74 8.19
C LEU A 155 -1.80 3.42 8.93
N LYS A 156 -1.61 3.41 10.25
CA LYS A 156 -1.64 2.19 11.08
C LYS A 156 -3.00 1.49 11.13
N LYS A 157 -4.08 2.19 10.80
CA LYS A 157 -5.45 1.63 10.74
C LYS A 157 -5.86 1.18 9.34
N LEU A 158 -5.01 1.36 8.33
CA LEU A 158 -5.33 1.02 6.96
C LEU A 158 -5.58 -0.48 6.84
N SER A 159 -6.75 -0.83 6.32
CA SER A 159 -7.22 -2.20 6.13
C SER A 159 -7.35 -2.58 4.65
N GLU A 160 -7.63 -1.59 3.80
CA GLU A 160 -7.77 -1.75 2.36
C GLU A 160 -7.07 -0.62 1.63
N LEU A 161 -6.17 -0.98 0.72
CA LEU A 161 -5.46 -0.05 -0.17
C LEU A 161 -5.63 -0.51 -1.61
N ASN A 162 -6.17 0.37 -2.47
CA ASN A 162 -6.34 0.09 -3.88
C ASN A 162 -5.62 1.13 -4.77
N LEU A 163 -4.60 0.65 -5.47
CA LEU A 163 -3.67 1.38 -6.34
C LEU A 163 -3.77 0.89 -7.80
N THR A 164 -4.81 0.12 -8.13
CA THR A 164 -4.96 -0.52 -9.45
C THR A 164 -4.97 0.52 -10.58
N TYR A 165 -4.38 0.20 -11.74
CA TYR A 165 -4.28 1.12 -12.89
C TYR A 165 -3.57 2.43 -12.53
N ASN A 166 -2.27 2.32 -12.23
CA ASN A 166 -1.37 3.46 -12.03
C ASN A 166 -0.03 3.19 -12.73
N ASN A 167 0.98 4.03 -12.50
CA ASN A 167 2.32 3.92 -13.10
C ASN A 167 3.40 3.53 -12.08
N LEU A 168 3.04 2.88 -10.98
CA LEU A 168 3.97 2.57 -9.89
C LEU A 168 5.05 1.59 -10.36
N SER A 169 6.31 1.97 -10.18
CA SER A 169 7.48 1.10 -10.46
C SER A 169 7.89 0.24 -9.26
N SER A 170 7.56 0.69 -8.05
CA SER A 170 7.81 -0.02 -6.80
C SER A 170 6.79 0.37 -5.71
N LEU A 171 6.70 -0.44 -4.67
CA LEU A 171 6.00 -0.09 -3.43
C LEU A 171 7.03 0.30 -2.36
N PRO A 172 6.80 1.34 -1.55
CA PRO A 172 7.74 1.75 -0.51
C PRO A 172 7.82 0.68 0.59
N LYS A 173 9.02 0.39 1.08
CA LYS A 173 9.25 -0.56 2.20
C LYS A 173 8.47 -0.19 3.47
N GLN A 174 8.14 1.08 3.64
CA GLN A 174 7.38 1.61 4.77
C GLN A 174 5.91 1.17 4.75
N LEU A 175 5.36 0.76 3.59
CA LEU A 175 3.99 0.22 3.48
C LEU A 175 3.79 -0.97 4.44
N TYR A 176 4.84 -1.74 4.71
CA TYR A 176 4.80 -2.89 5.61
C TYR A 176 4.63 -2.54 7.08
N PHE A 177 4.69 -1.26 7.43
CA PHE A 177 4.32 -0.80 8.76
C PHE A 177 2.81 -0.71 8.97
N CYS A 178 2.00 -0.88 7.92
CA CYS A 178 0.54 -0.98 7.97
C CYS A 178 0.10 -2.40 8.36
N ARG A 179 0.42 -2.84 9.59
CA ARG A 179 0.15 -4.22 10.08
C ARG A 179 -1.33 -4.64 10.12
N ASN A 180 -2.25 -3.69 9.90
CA ASN A 180 -3.68 -3.95 9.81
C ASN A 180 -4.19 -4.15 8.38
N LEU A 181 -3.32 -4.08 7.36
CA LEU A 181 -3.71 -4.23 5.97
C LEU A 181 -4.20 -5.66 5.69
N ILE A 182 -5.42 -5.76 5.17
CA ILE A 182 -6.10 -7.02 4.83
C ILE A 182 -6.11 -7.21 3.32
N LYS A 183 -6.30 -6.12 2.57
CA LYS A 183 -6.40 -6.14 1.12
C LYS A 183 -5.45 -5.12 0.51
N LEU A 184 -4.63 -5.58 -0.43
CA LEU A 184 -3.75 -4.75 -1.23
C LEU A 184 -4.00 -5.04 -2.71
N TYR A 185 -4.53 -4.06 -3.42
CA TYR A 185 -4.70 -4.12 -4.86
C TYR A 185 -3.70 -3.17 -5.52
N ALA A 186 -2.80 -3.72 -6.32
CA ALA A 186 -1.76 -3.01 -7.07
C ALA A 186 -1.66 -3.54 -8.51
N ALA A 187 -2.74 -4.14 -9.03
CA ALA A 187 -2.79 -4.64 -10.39
C ALA A 187 -2.59 -3.52 -11.42
N ARG A 188 -2.07 -3.90 -12.59
CA ARG A 188 -1.88 -3.02 -13.76
C ARG A 188 -1.08 -1.78 -13.41
N ASN A 189 0.11 -2.03 -12.87
CA ASN A 189 1.16 -1.07 -12.60
C ASN A 189 2.43 -1.49 -13.35
N ARG A 190 3.60 -0.98 -12.95
CA ARG A 190 4.91 -1.31 -13.53
C ARG A 190 5.84 -1.91 -12.47
N LEU A 191 5.28 -2.61 -11.48
CA LEU A 191 6.04 -3.17 -10.37
C LEU A 191 7.00 -4.24 -10.88
N THR A 192 8.30 -4.06 -10.63
CA THR A 192 9.33 -5.05 -11.00
C THR A 192 9.64 -6.04 -9.88
N ASN A 193 9.40 -5.64 -8.64
CA ASN A 193 9.52 -6.48 -7.46
C ASN A 193 8.51 -6.08 -6.38
N LEU A 194 8.25 -7.02 -5.46
CA LEU A 194 7.65 -6.73 -4.17
C LEU A 194 8.78 -6.68 -3.13
N PRO A 195 8.92 -5.61 -2.34
CA PRO A 195 10.00 -5.57 -1.36
C PRO A 195 9.86 -6.62 -0.23
N GLU A 196 11.02 -7.02 0.32
CA GLU A 196 11.16 -8.18 1.23
C GLU A 196 10.31 -8.10 2.51
N GLY A 197 9.88 -6.90 2.92
CA GLY A 197 9.08 -6.71 4.13
C GLY A 197 7.61 -7.10 4.03
N ILE A 198 7.12 -7.60 2.89
CA ILE A 198 5.70 -7.92 2.69
C ILE A 198 5.17 -8.98 3.67
N THR A 199 6.03 -9.87 4.15
CA THR A 199 5.71 -10.88 5.18
C THR A 199 5.32 -10.27 6.52
N ALA A 200 5.69 -9.01 6.79
CA ALA A 200 5.26 -8.28 7.99
C ALA A 200 3.76 -7.93 7.98
N LEU A 201 3.09 -8.00 6.83
CA LEU A 201 1.64 -7.82 6.70
C LEU A 201 0.89 -9.10 7.08
N ILE A 202 1.02 -9.50 8.36
CA ILE A 202 0.47 -10.77 8.89
C ILE A 202 -1.06 -10.94 8.71
N LYS A 203 -1.78 -9.83 8.57
CA LYS A 203 -3.25 -9.81 8.36
C LYS A 203 -3.65 -9.78 6.88
N LEU A 204 -2.70 -9.71 5.95
CA LEU A 204 -2.99 -9.68 4.52
C LEU A 204 -3.68 -10.98 4.10
N ARG A 205 -4.79 -10.85 3.38
CA ARG A 205 -5.61 -11.97 2.87
C ARG A 205 -5.80 -11.88 1.37
N VAL A 206 -5.93 -10.67 0.83
CA VAL A 206 -6.08 -10.45 -0.61
C VAL A 206 -4.90 -9.64 -1.11
N LEU A 207 -4.17 -10.19 -2.08
CA LEU A 207 -3.12 -9.51 -2.80
C LEU A 207 -3.40 -9.61 -4.31
N ASP A 208 -3.60 -8.47 -4.95
CA ASP A 208 -3.69 -8.38 -6.40
C ASP A 208 -2.51 -7.58 -6.95
N VAL A 209 -1.64 -8.26 -7.68
CA VAL A 209 -0.47 -7.72 -8.37
C VAL A 209 -0.48 -8.13 -9.85
N ALA A 210 -1.65 -8.49 -10.39
CA ALA A 210 -1.77 -8.92 -11.79
C ALA A 210 -1.42 -7.78 -12.76
N GLY A 211 -0.86 -8.11 -13.92
CA GLY A 211 -0.47 -7.13 -14.95
C GLY A 211 0.66 -6.20 -14.50
N ASN A 212 1.69 -6.75 -13.87
CA ASN A 212 2.92 -6.04 -13.50
C ASN A 212 4.13 -6.68 -14.22
N MET A 213 5.35 -6.34 -13.80
CA MET A 213 6.62 -6.83 -14.37
C MET A 213 7.39 -7.69 -13.35
N LEU A 214 6.68 -8.37 -12.44
CA LEU A 214 7.31 -9.19 -11.40
C LEU A 214 7.95 -10.43 -12.02
N SER A 215 9.19 -10.73 -11.62
CA SER A 215 9.89 -11.97 -11.99
C SER A 215 9.90 -13.02 -10.88
N ILE A 216 9.91 -12.58 -9.62
CA ILE A 216 10.03 -13.45 -8.45
C ILE A 216 9.35 -12.81 -7.23
N PHE A 217 8.80 -13.62 -6.34
CA PHE A 217 8.30 -13.18 -5.04
C PHE A 217 9.42 -13.11 -3.99
N PRO A 218 9.32 -12.22 -2.99
CA PRO A 218 10.33 -12.07 -1.94
C PRO A 218 10.45 -13.32 -1.07
N VAL A 219 11.51 -13.36 -0.26
CA VAL A 219 11.78 -14.47 0.67
C VAL A 219 10.59 -14.65 1.62
N GLU A 220 10.29 -15.90 1.96
CA GLU A 220 9.20 -16.25 2.89
C GLU A 220 7.79 -15.79 2.44
N PHE A 221 7.61 -15.36 1.19
CA PHE A 221 6.30 -14.92 0.71
C PHE A 221 5.19 -15.97 0.91
N HIS A 222 5.54 -17.25 0.78
CA HIS A 222 4.64 -18.38 1.01
C HIS A 222 4.16 -18.54 2.47
N LEU A 223 4.77 -17.85 3.44
CA LEU A 223 4.31 -17.82 4.83
C LEU A 223 3.12 -16.86 5.05
N LEU A 224 2.78 -16.05 4.04
CA LEU A 224 1.58 -15.22 4.08
C LEU A 224 0.33 -16.12 3.97
N HIS A 225 -0.62 -15.89 4.86
CA HIS A 225 -1.89 -16.61 4.90
C HIS A 225 -2.91 -15.97 3.93
N LEU A 226 -2.54 -15.87 2.65
CA LEU A 226 -3.41 -15.30 1.62
C LEU A 226 -4.59 -16.24 1.32
N THR A 227 -5.78 -15.66 1.20
CA THR A 227 -6.98 -16.34 0.68
C THR A 227 -7.14 -16.12 -0.82
N GLU A 228 -6.65 -14.99 -1.31
CA GLU A 228 -6.72 -14.61 -2.72
C GLU A 228 -5.38 -13.99 -3.15
N LEU A 229 -4.80 -14.54 -4.21
CA LEU A 229 -3.61 -14.02 -4.87
C LEU A 229 -3.90 -13.94 -6.37
N TYR A 230 -3.83 -12.74 -6.92
CA TYR A 230 -3.90 -12.50 -8.36
C TYR A 230 -2.54 -11.99 -8.82
N CYS A 231 -1.84 -12.76 -9.65
CA CYS A 231 -0.52 -12.40 -10.15
C CYS A 231 -0.34 -12.69 -11.65
N ASP A 232 -1.42 -12.93 -12.38
CA ASP A 232 -1.40 -13.17 -13.81
C ASP A 232 -0.87 -11.97 -14.58
N GLY A 233 -0.31 -12.18 -15.77
CA GLY A 233 0.25 -11.10 -16.57
C GLY A 233 1.52 -10.46 -15.99
N ASN A 234 2.27 -11.22 -15.18
CA ASN A 234 3.65 -10.92 -14.77
C ASN A 234 4.67 -11.75 -15.56
N TRP A 235 5.95 -11.40 -15.48
CA TRP A 235 7.06 -12.13 -16.10
C TRP A 235 7.72 -13.12 -15.12
N LEU A 236 6.88 -13.88 -14.40
CA LEU A 236 7.34 -14.80 -13.38
C LEU A 236 8.27 -15.86 -13.99
N ILE A 237 9.42 -16.08 -13.33
CA ILE A 237 10.39 -17.11 -13.70
C ILE A 237 9.65 -18.45 -13.76
N LYS A 238 9.80 -19.14 -14.89
CA LYS A 238 9.25 -20.49 -15.08
C LYS A 238 10.25 -21.52 -14.58
N LEU A 239 9.74 -22.69 -14.20
CA LEU A 239 10.55 -23.82 -13.78
C LEU A 239 11.38 -24.32 -14.96
N GLU A 240 12.63 -23.84 -15.06
CA GLU A 240 13.63 -24.36 -15.98
C GLU A 240 14.82 -24.89 -15.16
N PRO A 241 15.12 -26.21 -15.22
CA PRO A 241 16.21 -26.77 -14.44
C PRO A 241 17.56 -26.29 -14.99
N VAL A 242 18.24 -25.42 -14.23
CA VAL A 242 19.62 -25.04 -14.51
C VAL A 242 20.56 -25.88 -13.63
N PRO A 243 21.41 -26.76 -14.20
CA PRO A 243 22.39 -27.51 -13.43
C PRO A 243 23.49 -26.57 -12.93
N LEU A 244 23.60 -26.40 -11.61
CA LEU A 244 24.72 -25.70 -10.98
C LEU A 244 25.92 -26.66 -10.84
N LEU A 245 27.05 -26.29 -11.44
CA LEU A 245 28.32 -27.00 -11.24
C LEU A 245 28.74 -26.95 -9.76
N PRO A 246 29.32 -28.02 -9.21
CA PRO A 246 29.89 -27.98 -7.86
C PRO A 246 30.94 -26.88 -7.75
N GLN A 247 30.67 -25.87 -6.93
CA GLN A 247 31.63 -24.81 -6.62
C GLN A 247 32.29 -25.14 -5.28
N PRO A 248 33.64 -25.09 -5.16
CA PRO A 248 34.32 -25.33 -3.89
C PRO A 248 33.86 -24.29 -2.86
N GLN A 249 33.37 -24.78 -1.72
CA GLN A 249 32.85 -23.93 -0.66
C GLN A 249 34.02 -23.34 0.16
N MET A 250 34.53 -22.18 -0.26
CA MET A 250 35.49 -21.42 0.53
C MET A 250 34.79 -20.29 1.28
N LEU A 251 34.45 -20.52 2.55
CA LEU A 251 33.99 -19.45 3.44
C LEU A 251 35.19 -18.65 3.92
N SER A 252 35.12 -17.33 3.82
CA SER A 252 36.14 -16.47 4.43
C SER A 252 36.15 -16.62 5.95
N LEU A 253 37.30 -16.36 6.59
CA LEU A 253 37.39 -16.31 8.05
C LEU A 253 36.37 -15.30 8.64
N LYS A 254 36.14 -14.19 7.93
CA LYS A 254 35.12 -13.19 8.27
C LYS A 254 33.71 -13.81 8.34
N GLU A 255 33.33 -14.59 7.34
CA GLU A 255 32.03 -15.26 7.28
C GLU A 255 31.91 -16.30 8.41
N LEU A 256 32.93 -17.14 8.61
CA LEU A 256 32.95 -18.14 9.69
C LEU A 256 32.81 -17.50 11.08
N ALA A 257 33.61 -16.47 11.36
CA ALA A 257 33.55 -15.73 12.61
C ALA A 257 32.17 -15.08 12.82
N ALA A 258 31.61 -14.47 11.76
CA ALA A 258 30.29 -13.86 11.85
C ALA A 258 29.18 -14.86 12.14
N ARG A 259 29.21 -16.06 11.54
CA ARG A 259 28.23 -17.12 11.83
C ARG A 259 28.26 -17.54 13.29
N LEU A 260 29.45 -17.71 13.87
CA LEU A 260 29.62 -18.04 15.28
C LEU A 260 29.06 -16.95 16.18
N VAL A 261 29.41 -15.69 15.90
CA VAL A 261 28.90 -14.53 16.66
C VAL A 261 27.37 -14.45 16.56
N LEU A 262 26.80 -14.58 15.36
CA LEU A 262 25.35 -14.52 15.15
C LEU A 262 24.60 -15.65 15.85
N LEU A 263 25.17 -16.86 15.92
CA LEU A 263 24.60 -17.96 16.69
C LEU A 263 24.61 -17.69 18.20
N GLU A 264 25.69 -17.10 18.72
CA GLU A 264 25.78 -16.69 20.13
C GLU A 264 24.76 -15.59 20.47
N VAL A 265 24.56 -14.62 19.58
CA VAL A 265 23.60 -13.52 19.75
C VAL A 265 22.14 -14.01 19.81
N ARG A 266 21.84 -15.12 19.13
CA ARG A 266 20.49 -15.74 19.16
C ARG A 266 20.18 -16.44 20.48
N LYS A 267 21.18 -16.76 21.31
CA LYS A 267 20.95 -17.37 22.63
C LYS A 267 20.24 -16.40 23.57
N LYS A 268 19.45 -16.95 24.50
CA LYS A 268 18.78 -16.15 25.55
C LYS A 268 19.78 -15.36 26.39
N PHE A 269 20.94 -15.96 26.69
CA PHE A 269 22.05 -15.33 27.40
C PHE A 269 23.35 -15.55 26.63
N SER A 270 24.10 -14.47 26.40
CA SER A 270 25.42 -14.52 25.75
C SER A 270 26.22 -13.28 26.15
N LEU A 271 27.47 -13.48 26.57
CA LEU A 271 28.40 -12.38 26.88
C LEU A 271 28.66 -11.53 25.63
N ILE A 272 28.72 -12.15 24.46
CA ILE A 272 28.90 -11.47 23.17
C ILE A 272 27.72 -10.55 22.87
N LYS A 273 26.49 -11.01 23.16
CA LYS A 273 25.29 -10.20 23.00
C LYS A 273 25.29 -8.96 23.89
N LEU A 274 25.77 -9.11 25.12
CA LEU A 274 25.88 -8.01 26.08
C LEU A 274 27.00 -7.02 25.70
N SER A 275 28.08 -7.49 25.06
CA SER A 275 29.20 -6.63 24.67
C SER A 275 28.99 -5.90 23.34
N LEU A 276 28.15 -6.41 22.44
CA LEU A 276 27.91 -5.86 21.10
C LEU A 276 27.56 -4.37 21.03
N PRO A 277 26.76 -3.79 21.96
CA PRO A 277 26.49 -2.35 21.97
C PRO A 277 27.75 -1.48 22.10
N HIS A 278 28.87 -2.03 22.60
CA HIS A 278 30.15 -1.33 22.69
C HIS A 278 30.97 -1.38 21.38
N TYR A 279 30.52 -2.10 20.36
CA TYR A 279 31.21 -2.27 19.08
C TYR A 279 30.27 -1.93 17.91
N PRO A 280 30.03 -0.62 17.63
CA PRO A 280 29.04 -0.19 16.65
C PRO A 280 29.34 -0.70 15.24
N GLU A 281 30.60 -0.71 14.80
CA GLU A 281 30.99 -1.22 13.47
C GLU A 281 30.67 -2.70 13.29
N LEU A 282 30.87 -3.50 14.34
CA LEU A 282 30.51 -4.92 14.34
C LEU A 282 28.99 -5.08 14.30
N ASN A 283 28.27 -4.29 15.09
CA ASN A 283 26.81 -4.31 15.11
C ASN A 283 26.22 -3.94 13.74
N ASP A 284 26.78 -2.93 13.07
CA ASP A 284 26.40 -2.50 11.72
C ASP A 284 26.69 -3.61 10.71
N LEU A 285 27.86 -4.26 10.77
CA LEU A 285 28.18 -5.40 9.92
C LEU A 285 27.17 -6.54 10.11
N LEU A 286 26.87 -6.91 11.35
CA LEU A 286 25.95 -8.00 11.68
C LEU A 286 24.48 -7.68 11.36
N SER A 287 24.12 -6.40 11.31
CA SER A 287 22.76 -5.96 10.96
C SER A 287 22.36 -6.36 9.53
N SER A 288 23.35 -6.56 8.65
CA SER A 288 23.16 -7.03 7.27
C SER A 288 23.01 -8.54 7.13
N SER A 289 23.11 -9.29 8.24
CA SER A 289 23.01 -10.75 8.22
C SER A 289 21.64 -11.24 7.77
N ARG A 290 21.64 -12.42 7.16
CA ARG A 290 20.45 -13.10 6.63
C ARG A 290 20.36 -14.52 7.21
N CYS A 291 19.19 -15.15 7.05
CA CYS A 291 18.97 -16.54 7.45
C CYS A 291 18.92 -17.44 6.22
N CYS A 292 19.57 -18.60 6.30
CA CYS A 292 19.48 -19.62 5.26
C CYS A 292 18.06 -20.17 5.20
N THR A 293 17.44 -20.20 4.03
CA THR A 293 16.10 -20.75 3.85
C THR A 293 16.03 -22.23 4.24
N GLU A 294 17.11 -23.00 4.04
CA GLU A 294 17.15 -24.43 4.32
C GLU A 294 17.51 -24.78 5.77
N CYS A 295 18.65 -24.28 6.27
CA CYS A 295 19.14 -24.66 7.60
C CYS A 295 18.80 -23.65 8.71
N ASN A 296 18.14 -22.54 8.37
CA ASN A 296 17.85 -21.41 9.25
C ASN A 296 19.11 -20.77 9.92
N GLY A 297 20.31 -21.16 9.49
CA GLY A 297 21.57 -20.65 9.99
C GLY A 297 21.82 -19.20 9.54
N PRO A 298 22.38 -18.34 10.40
CA PRO A 298 22.76 -16.99 10.02
C PRO A 298 23.95 -17.00 9.03
N PHE A 299 24.05 -16.00 8.17
CA PHE A 299 25.20 -15.76 7.30
C PHE A 299 25.31 -14.27 6.93
N LEU A 300 26.51 -13.78 6.56
CA LEU A 300 26.68 -12.40 6.07
C LEU A 300 26.66 -12.35 4.53
N GLY A 301 27.39 -13.25 3.88
CA GLY A 301 27.41 -13.37 2.42
C GLY A 301 26.47 -14.47 1.91
N THR A 302 25.59 -14.14 0.97
CA THR A 302 24.78 -15.15 0.27
C THR A 302 25.69 -16.03 -0.58
N TRP A 303 25.59 -17.35 -0.44
CA TRP A 303 26.37 -18.28 -1.26
C TRP A 303 25.77 -18.34 -2.68
N VAL A 304 24.45 -18.54 -2.78
CA VAL A 304 23.69 -18.44 -4.05
C VAL A 304 22.29 -17.89 -3.75
N GLU A 305 21.81 -16.96 -4.59
CA GLU A 305 20.39 -16.60 -4.66
C GLU A 305 19.66 -17.60 -5.56
N CYS A 306 18.65 -18.27 -5.00
CA CYS A 306 17.91 -19.32 -5.67
C CYS A 306 16.43 -18.95 -5.82
N VAL A 307 15.75 -19.65 -6.72
CA VAL A 307 14.28 -19.72 -6.75
C VAL A 307 13.85 -21.05 -6.14
N HIS A 308 12.85 -20.99 -5.28
CA HIS A 308 12.07 -22.14 -4.85
C HIS A 308 10.64 -22.00 -5.37
N PHE A 309 10.11 -23.05 -6.00
CA PHE A 309 8.75 -23.05 -6.53
C PHE A 309 7.77 -23.57 -5.50
N VAL A 310 6.88 -22.69 -5.03
CA VAL A 310 5.91 -23.02 -3.99
C VAL A 310 4.52 -23.18 -4.60
N SER A 311 3.88 -24.32 -4.31
CA SER A 311 2.47 -24.55 -4.62
C SER A 311 1.60 -23.95 -3.51
N LEU A 312 0.80 -22.93 -3.85
CA LEU A 312 -0.16 -22.36 -2.91
C LEU A 312 -1.50 -23.13 -3.02
N GLN A 313 -1.92 -23.79 -1.94
CA GLN A 313 -3.26 -24.40 -1.88
C GLN A 313 -4.32 -23.33 -1.61
N LYS A 314 -5.32 -23.28 -2.50
CA LYS A 314 -6.55 -22.46 -2.46
C LYS A 314 -6.40 -20.96 -2.77
N VAL A 315 -6.39 -20.68 -4.06
CA VAL A 315 -7.16 -19.57 -4.63
C VAL A 315 -8.16 -20.21 -5.59
N ARG A 316 -9.44 -19.83 -5.57
CA ARG A 316 -10.53 -20.51 -6.31
C ARG A 316 -10.09 -20.85 -7.75
N THR A 317 -10.04 -22.15 -8.05
CA THR A 317 -9.98 -22.85 -9.36
C THR A 317 -8.65 -23.35 -9.97
N SER A 318 -7.49 -23.23 -9.33
CA SER A 318 -6.30 -24.00 -9.77
C SER A 318 -5.16 -24.04 -8.73
N TRP A 319 -4.28 -25.03 -8.83
CA TRP A 319 -2.98 -24.99 -8.17
C TRP A 319 -2.15 -23.90 -8.83
N LEU A 320 -1.66 -22.94 -8.04
CA LEU A 320 -0.76 -21.91 -8.52
C LEU A 320 0.63 -22.17 -7.94
N THR A 321 1.57 -22.48 -8.82
CA THR A 321 2.99 -22.59 -8.47
C THR A 321 3.66 -21.25 -8.74
N ILE A 322 4.23 -20.64 -7.71
CA ILE A 322 4.90 -19.34 -7.82
C ILE A 322 6.41 -19.46 -7.52
N PRO A 323 7.27 -18.69 -8.23
CA PRO A 323 8.68 -18.60 -7.91
C PRO A 323 8.90 -17.69 -6.70
N VAL A 324 9.41 -18.24 -5.61
CA VAL A 324 9.73 -17.51 -4.38
C VAL A 324 11.25 -17.46 -4.23
N ARG A 325 11.79 -16.29 -3.90
CA ARG A 325 13.22 -16.11 -3.64
C ARG A 325 13.63 -16.93 -2.43
N ALA A 326 14.76 -17.62 -2.56
CA ALA A 326 15.40 -18.34 -1.48
C ALA A 326 16.87 -17.93 -1.38
N LEU A 327 17.37 -17.87 -0.15
CA LEU A 327 18.74 -17.46 0.12
C LEU A 327 19.45 -18.59 0.85
N LEU A 328 20.50 -19.12 0.22
CA LEU A 328 21.22 -20.26 0.75
C LEU A 328 22.62 -19.88 1.22
N CYS A 329 23.04 -20.50 2.31
CA CYS A 329 24.32 -20.21 2.95
C CYS A 329 25.45 -21.15 2.51
N SER A 330 25.15 -22.19 1.73
CA SER A 330 26.12 -23.20 1.27
C SER A 330 25.61 -24.07 0.11
N TYR A 331 26.54 -24.72 -0.60
CA TYR A 331 26.24 -25.77 -1.57
C TYR A 331 25.52 -26.97 -0.93
N ASN A 332 25.89 -27.32 0.30
CA ASN A 332 25.22 -28.40 1.04
C ASN A 332 23.74 -28.10 1.29
N CYS A 333 23.39 -26.85 1.62
CA CYS A 333 22.00 -26.42 1.73
C CYS A 333 21.27 -26.41 0.38
N PHE A 334 21.99 -26.19 -0.72
CA PHE A 334 21.41 -26.27 -2.07
C PHE A 334 21.11 -27.72 -2.51
N ARG A 335 21.95 -28.68 -2.09
CA ARG A 335 21.84 -30.11 -2.42
C ARG A 335 21.07 -30.96 -1.40
N ALA A 336 20.64 -30.38 -0.28
CA ALA A 336 19.87 -31.10 0.72
C ALA A 336 18.63 -31.75 0.08
N GLU A 337 18.17 -32.90 0.60
CA GLU A 337 16.99 -33.64 0.10
C GLU A 337 15.65 -32.90 0.35
N GLY A 338 15.68 -31.57 0.42
CA GLY A 338 14.58 -30.67 0.71
C GLY A 338 13.96 -30.03 -0.55
N PRO A 339 13.32 -28.84 -0.42
CA PRO A 339 12.69 -28.15 -1.54
C PRO A 339 13.64 -28.00 -2.73
N CYS A 340 13.17 -28.30 -3.95
CA CYS A 340 13.99 -28.13 -5.15
C CYS A 340 14.30 -26.64 -5.34
N TYR A 341 15.54 -26.26 -5.02
CA TYR A 341 16.09 -24.93 -5.29
C TYR A 341 16.71 -24.93 -6.69
N TYR A 342 16.53 -23.82 -7.41
CA TYR A 342 17.09 -23.62 -8.74
C TYR A 342 17.92 -22.34 -8.74
N GLY A 343 19.09 -22.37 -9.36
CA GLY A 343 19.89 -21.16 -9.54
C GLY A 343 19.16 -20.15 -10.42
N VAL A 344 19.22 -18.86 -10.06
CA VAL A 344 18.72 -17.80 -10.92
C VAL A 344 19.88 -17.35 -11.81
N GLU A 345 19.86 -17.71 -13.09
CA GLU A 345 20.79 -17.14 -14.05
C GLU A 345 20.36 -15.69 -14.29
N THR A 346 21.03 -14.73 -13.66
CA THR A 346 20.83 -13.31 -13.95
C THR A 346 21.39 -13.04 -15.34
N LYS A 347 20.54 -13.05 -16.36
CA LYS A 347 20.88 -12.55 -17.70
C LYS A 347 21.07 -11.05 -17.69
#